data_AF-A0A7C3RSL3-F1
#
_entry.id   AF-A0A7C3RSL3-F1
#
_cell.length_a   1.000
_cell.length_b   1.000
_cell.length_c   1.000
_cell.angle_alpha   90.00
_cell.angle_beta   90.00
_cell.angle_gamma   90.00
#
_symmetry.space_group_name_H-M   'P 1'
#
loop_
_entity.id
_entity.type
_entity.pdbx_description
1 polymer ?
#
loop_
_entity_poly.entity_id
_entity_poly.type
_entity_poly.pdbx_seq_one_letter_code
_entity_poly.pdbx_strand_id
1 'polypeptide(L)'
;MRATRKSKWPNGAAAAERLEPMRKERILPWLVDFSGVNADSLAKGRPGDLPNLIYELRQWLDLEPDESLSAEVQALEKNPARLQAIIDRVAELLGAVADRRCFRADYSGGSVVLDATKLGSEGGRALSYRDANLEDAVIRLALDDLYEDVEAALRIRRCEEPECLRVFLAERKNQKFCGHRCANKVASRVYRNRHRKERAERERARYERRVRERTAPNVKVARWPRARLKS
;
A
#
# COMPACT_ATOMS: atom_id res chain seq x y z
N MET A 1 -48.02 -38.35 -3.70
CA MET A 1 -46.65 -38.91 -3.73
C MET A 1 -45.74 -37.90 -4.43
N ARG A 2 -44.89 -37.17 -3.69
CA ARG A 2 -43.97 -36.17 -4.26
C ARG A 2 -42.62 -36.83 -4.52
N ALA A 3 -42.21 -36.87 -5.79
CA ALA A 3 -40.91 -37.39 -6.19
C ALA A 3 -39.80 -36.43 -5.75
N THR A 4 -39.02 -36.84 -4.76
CA THR A 4 -37.78 -36.17 -4.36
C THR A 4 -36.73 -36.34 -5.46
N ARG A 5 -36.45 -35.29 -6.23
CA ARG A 5 -35.27 -35.23 -7.10
C ARG A 5 -34.02 -35.23 -6.23
N LYS A 6 -33.33 -36.38 -6.16
CA LYS A 6 -31.96 -36.47 -5.64
C LYS A 6 -31.06 -35.69 -6.60
N SER A 7 -30.63 -34.49 -6.23
CA SER A 7 -29.55 -33.78 -6.90
C SER A 7 -28.25 -34.55 -6.65
N LYS A 8 -27.87 -35.35 -7.64
CA LYS A 8 -26.56 -36.00 -7.70
C LYS A 8 -25.53 -34.91 -8.02
N TRP A 9 -25.01 -34.25 -6.99
CA TRP A 9 -23.83 -33.41 -7.15
C TRP A 9 -22.69 -34.29 -7.66
N PRO A 10 -21.99 -33.90 -8.73
CA PRO A 10 -20.85 -34.66 -9.21
C PRO A 10 -19.73 -34.56 -8.16
N ASN A 11 -19.51 -35.65 -7.41
CA ASN A 11 -18.35 -35.85 -6.54
C ASN A 11 -17.07 -36.13 -7.36
N GLY A 12 -16.90 -35.44 -8.49
CA GLY A 12 -15.64 -35.37 -9.19
C GLY A 12 -14.99 -34.06 -8.80
N ALA A 13 -13.90 -34.13 -8.03
CA ALA A 13 -12.95 -33.04 -7.95
C ALA A 13 -12.53 -32.71 -9.39
N ALA A 14 -13.20 -31.75 -10.03
CA ALA A 14 -12.69 -31.16 -11.25
C ALA A 14 -11.28 -30.72 -10.90
N ALA A 15 -10.28 -31.28 -11.58
CA ALA A 15 -8.88 -30.87 -11.41
C ALA A 15 -8.88 -29.36 -11.45
N ALA A 16 -8.48 -28.73 -10.33
CA ALA A 16 -8.49 -27.28 -10.24
C ALA A 16 -7.64 -26.77 -11.41
N GLU A 17 -8.20 -25.93 -12.25
CA GLU A 17 -7.51 -25.45 -13.45
C GLU A 17 -6.32 -24.57 -13.03
N ARG A 18 -5.16 -24.74 -13.67
CA ARG A 18 -3.99 -23.87 -13.47
C ARG A 18 -4.39 -22.44 -13.82
N LEU A 19 -4.05 -21.49 -12.96
CA LEU A 19 -4.35 -20.08 -13.21
C LEU A 19 -3.39 -19.50 -14.25
N GLU A 20 -3.86 -18.56 -15.06
CA GLU A 20 -2.96 -17.80 -15.93
C GLU A 20 -1.95 -17.01 -15.07
N PRO A 21 -0.64 -17.10 -15.36
CA PRO A 21 0.39 -16.37 -14.63
C PRO A 21 0.19 -14.86 -14.72
N MET A 22 0.63 -14.13 -13.69
CA MET A 22 0.58 -12.68 -13.71
C MET A 22 1.50 -12.12 -14.80
N ARG A 23 0.97 -11.18 -15.61
CA ARG A 23 1.76 -10.50 -16.65
C ARG A 23 2.90 -9.69 -16.02
N LYS A 24 4.09 -9.74 -16.62
CA LYS A 24 5.32 -9.12 -16.08
C LYS A 24 5.16 -7.63 -15.78
N GLU A 25 4.48 -6.89 -16.64
CA GLU A 25 4.29 -5.43 -16.47
C GLU A 25 3.40 -5.08 -15.27
N ARG A 26 2.65 -6.05 -14.75
CA ARG A 26 1.77 -5.90 -13.58
C ARG A 26 2.45 -6.25 -12.26
N ILE A 27 3.52 -7.04 -12.29
CA ILE A 27 4.13 -7.63 -11.09
C ILE A 27 4.63 -6.57 -10.12
N LEU A 28 5.52 -5.67 -10.53
CA LEU A 28 6.07 -4.65 -9.63
C LEU A 28 5.02 -3.65 -9.12
N PRO A 29 4.09 -3.12 -9.94
CA PRO A 29 2.95 -2.37 -9.43
C PRO A 29 2.15 -3.14 -8.37
N TRP A 30 1.86 -4.42 -8.63
CA TRP A 30 1.13 -5.27 -7.71
C TRP A 30 1.90 -5.53 -6.41
N LEU A 31 3.21 -5.82 -6.47
CA LEU A 31 4.05 -6.02 -5.28
C LEU A 31 4.09 -4.79 -4.38
N VAL A 32 4.16 -3.59 -4.97
CA VAL A 32 4.10 -2.32 -4.23
C VAL A 32 2.74 -2.16 -3.55
N ASP A 33 1.64 -2.47 -4.23
CA ASP A 33 0.30 -2.42 -3.64
C ASP A 33 0.11 -3.49 -2.55
N PHE A 34 0.55 -4.73 -2.81
CA PHE A 34 0.56 -5.86 -1.89
C PHE A 34 1.25 -5.51 -0.57
N SER A 35 2.42 -4.86 -0.63
CA SER A 35 3.18 -4.43 0.55
C SER A 35 2.45 -3.41 1.44
N GLY A 36 1.43 -2.73 0.91
CA GLY A 36 0.62 -1.75 1.63
C GLY A 36 -0.69 -2.32 2.18
N VAL A 37 -0.98 -3.59 1.95
CA VAL A 37 -2.22 -4.23 2.36
C VAL A 37 -2.23 -4.50 3.88
N ASN A 38 -3.41 -4.35 4.49
CA ASN A 38 -3.68 -4.82 5.85
C ASN A 38 -4.63 -6.03 5.78
N ALA A 39 -4.09 -7.23 6.00
CA ALA A 39 -4.81 -8.50 5.85
C ALA A 39 -6.02 -8.58 6.79
N ASP A 40 -5.90 -8.09 8.02
CA ASP A 40 -7.01 -8.04 8.99
C ASP A 40 -8.17 -7.16 8.50
N SER A 41 -7.84 -6.02 7.88
CA SER A 41 -8.83 -5.11 7.30
C SER A 41 -9.53 -5.74 6.10
N LEU A 42 -8.82 -6.51 5.27
CA LEU A 42 -9.45 -7.25 4.16
C LEU A 42 -10.35 -8.38 4.67
N ALA A 43 -9.90 -9.13 5.68
CA ALA A 43 -10.67 -10.23 6.26
C ALA A 43 -11.99 -9.75 6.89
N LYS A 44 -12.02 -8.52 7.43
CA LYS A 44 -13.21 -7.87 8.01
C LYS A 44 -13.96 -6.97 7.02
N GLY A 45 -13.41 -6.81 5.81
CA GLY A 45 -13.82 -5.85 4.80
C GLY A 45 -14.99 -6.34 3.94
N ARG A 46 -14.96 -6.01 2.64
CA ARG A 46 -16.00 -6.46 1.72
C ARG A 46 -15.80 -7.94 1.42
N PRO A 47 -16.88 -8.74 1.35
CA PRO A 47 -16.78 -10.12 0.88
C PRO A 47 -16.09 -10.18 -0.49
N GLY A 48 -15.05 -11.01 -0.60
CA GLY A 48 -14.28 -11.21 -1.83
C GLY A 48 -12.92 -10.49 -1.88
N ASP A 49 -12.69 -9.46 -1.07
CA ASP A 49 -11.41 -8.72 -1.11
C ASP A 49 -10.21 -9.62 -0.76
N LEU A 50 -10.32 -10.40 0.33
CA LEU A 50 -9.28 -11.37 0.73
C LEU A 50 -9.14 -12.52 -0.28
N PRO A 51 -10.21 -13.21 -0.70
CA PRO A 51 -10.13 -14.22 -1.78
C PRO A 51 -9.46 -13.71 -3.07
N ASN A 52 -9.75 -12.47 -3.47
CA ASN A 52 -9.13 -11.86 -4.66
C ASN A 52 -7.62 -11.67 -4.48
N LEU A 53 -7.18 -11.22 -3.30
CA LEU A 53 -5.75 -11.10 -3.00
C LEU A 53 -5.04 -12.47 -3.03
N ILE A 54 -5.67 -13.51 -2.45
CA ILE A 54 -5.15 -14.88 -2.48
C ILE A 54 -5.08 -15.41 -3.91
N TYR A 55 -6.09 -15.11 -4.74
CA TYR A 55 -6.09 -15.45 -6.16
C TYR A 55 -4.91 -14.79 -6.90
N GLU A 56 -4.69 -13.49 -6.71
CA GLU A 56 -3.57 -12.77 -7.34
C GLU A 56 -2.21 -13.26 -6.87
N LEU A 57 -2.07 -13.58 -5.57
CA LEU A 57 -0.85 -14.18 -5.01
C LEU A 57 -0.52 -15.52 -5.71
N ARG A 58 -1.53 -16.35 -5.98
CA ARG A 58 -1.33 -17.61 -6.74
C ARG A 58 -0.92 -17.37 -8.18
N GLN A 59 -1.53 -16.38 -8.85
CA GLN A 59 -1.14 -16.02 -10.23
C GLN A 59 0.29 -15.52 -10.31
N TRP A 60 0.74 -14.74 -9.33
CA TRP A 60 2.09 -14.22 -9.29
C TRP A 60 3.12 -15.31 -8.98
N LEU A 61 2.83 -16.20 -8.01
CA LEU A 61 3.71 -17.32 -7.67
C LEU A 61 3.72 -18.44 -8.75
N ASP A 62 2.81 -18.38 -9.73
CA ASP A 62 2.66 -19.37 -10.82
C ASP A 62 2.61 -20.82 -10.32
N LEU A 63 1.87 -21.06 -9.24
CA LEU A 63 1.81 -22.37 -8.58
C LEU A 63 0.83 -23.31 -9.29
N GLU A 64 1.24 -24.55 -9.52
CA GLU A 64 0.33 -25.60 -9.93
C GLU A 64 -0.68 -25.94 -8.79
N PRO A 65 -1.87 -26.44 -9.11
CA PRO A 65 -2.90 -26.74 -8.11
C PRO A 65 -2.51 -27.84 -7.10
N ASP A 66 -1.66 -28.78 -7.50
CA ASP A 66 -1.21 -29.93 -6.69
C ASP A 66 0.11 -29.67 -5.94
N GLU A 67 0.74 -28.51 -6.14
CA GLU A 67 1.92 -28.10 -5.39
C GLU A 67 1.62 -27.85 -3.91
N SER A 68 2.56 -28.23 -3.05
CA SER A 68 2.47 -28.02 -1.59
C SER A 68 2.26 -26.54 -1.23
N LEU A 69 2.96 -25.63 -1.90
CA LEU A 69 2.81 -24.19 -1.71
C LEU A 69 1.41 -23.68 -2.07
N SER A 70 0.74 -24.29 -3.04
CA SER A 70 -0.63 -23.93 -3.45
C SER A 70 -1.62 -24.15 -2.29
N ALA A 71 -1.46 -25.26 -1.56
CA ALA A 71 -2.23 -25.55 -0.36
C ALA A 71 -1.91 -24.57 0.79
N GLU A 72 -0.64 -24.18 0.94
CA GLU A 72 -0.25 -23.17 1.94
C GLU A 72 -0.86 -21.79 1.65
N VAL A 73 -0.89 -21.36 0.38
CA VAL A 73 -1.51 -20.10 -0.04
C VAL A 73 -3.02 -20.12 0.23
N GLN A 74 -3.70 -21.24 -0.05
CA GLN A 74 -5.13 -21.38 0.28
C GLN A 74 -5.38 -21.31 1.80
N ALA A 75 -4.48 -21.86 2.61
CA ALA A 75 -4.59 -21.81 4.06
C ALA A 75 -4.50 -20.39 4.64
N LEU A 76 -3.91 -19.43 3.89
CA LEU A 76 -3.83 -18.02 4.31
C LEU A 76 -5.20 -17.35 4.45
N GLU A 77 -6.21 -17.80 3.71
CA GLU A 77 -7.58 -17.26 3.83
C GLU A 77 -8.13 -17.43 5.25
N LYS A 78 -7.73 -18.51 5.93
CA LYS A 78 -8.13 -18.81 7.31
C LYS A 78 -7.15 -18.26 8.36
N ASN A 79 -6.03 -17.69 7.93
CA ASN A 79 -4.99 -17.17 8.82
C ASN A 79 -4.46 -15.80 8.36
N PRO A 80 -5.24 -14.72 8.57
CA PRO A 80 -4.85 -13.36 8.19
C PRO A 80 -3.56 -12.89 8.85
N ALA A 81 -3.25 -13.35 10.07
CA ALA A 81 -2.02 -13.00 10.77
C ALA A 81 -0.78 -13.54 10.04
N ARG A 82 -0.83 -14.77 9.53
CA ARG A 82 0.25 -15.34 8.71
C ARG A 82 0.40 -14.59 7.38
N LEU A 83 -0.71 -14.23 6.74
CA LEU A 83 -0.67 -13.42 5.52
C LEU A 83 -0.06 -12.03 5.79
N GLN A 84 -0.41 -11.39 6.91
CA GLN A 84 0.16 -10.11 7.30
C GLN A 84 1.68 -10.20 7.49
N ALA A 85 2.18 -11.27 8.12
CA ALA A 85 3.62 -11.47 8.27
C ALA A 85 4.36 -11.53 6.91
N ILE A 86 3.78 -12.22 5.92
CA ILE A 86 4.32 -12.27 4.55
C ILE A 86 4.30 -10.88 3.90
N ILE A 87 3.18 -10.15 4.04
CA ILE A 87 3.05 -8.78 3.52
C ILE A 87 4.09 -7.85 4.15
N ASP A 88 4.27 -7.92 5.47
CA ASP A 88 5.22 -7.09 6.21
C ASP A 88 6.66 -7.36 5.77
N ARG A 89 6.99 -8.62 5.43
CA ARG A 89 8.30 -8.98 4.88
C ARG A 89 8.54 -8.43 3.50
N VAL A 90 7.54 -8.49 2.61
CA VAL A 90 7.62 -7.83 1.30
C VAL A 90 7.73 -6.32 1.47
N ALA A 91 7.02 -5.72 2.43
CA ALA A 91 7.12 -4.30 2.74
C ALA A 91 8.49 -3.90 3.29
N GLU A 92 9.12 -4.75 4.10
CA GLU A 92 10.50 -4.56 4.57
C GLU A 92 11.48 -4.56 3.40
N LEU A 93 11.38 -5.55 2.52
CA LEU A 93 12.18 -5.66 1.29
C LEU A 93 12.02 -4.42 0.40
N LEU A 94 10.79 -4.06 0.03
CA LEU A 94 10.52 -2.89 -0.82
C LEU A 94 10.88 -1.58 -0.12
N GLY A 95 10.79 -1.53 1.21
CA GLY A 95 11.28 -0.41 2.01
C GLY A 95 12.79 -0.24 1.88
N ALA A 96 13.56 -1.32 1.93
CA ALA A 96 15.00 -1.27 1.70
C ALA A 96 15.34 -0.85 0.27
N VAL A 97 14.59 -1.32 -0.74
CA VAL A 97 14.72 -0.87 -2.14
C VAL A 97 14.48 0.63 -2.26
N ALA A 98 13.36 1.11 -1.69
CA ALA A 98 12.96 2.51 -1.71
C ALA A 98 13.98 3.43 -1.03
N ASP A 99 14.57 2.97 0.06
CA ASP A 99 15.55 3.71 0.87
C ASP A 99 17.00 3.51 0.40
N ARG A 100 17.25 2.67 -0.61
CA ARG A 100 18.59 2.26 -1.08
C ARG A 100 19.46 1.72 0.06
N ARG A 101 18.93 0.76 0.82
CA ARG A 101 19.63 0.10 1.92
C ARG A 101 19.84 -1.39 1.63
N CYS A 102 20.74 -2.02 2.37
CA CYS A 102 20.85 -3.47 2.37
C CYS A 102 19.63 -4.06 3.08
N PHE A 103 19.05 -5.09 2.47
CA PHE A 103 18.07 -5.98 3.07
C PHE A 103 18.73 -7.32 3.32
N ARG A 104 18.55 -7.87 4.52
CA ARG A 104 18.98 -9.21 4.87
C ARG A 104 17.88 -9.94 5.60
N ALA A 105 17.62 -11.17 5.19
CA ALA A 105 16.70 -12.05 5.90
C ALA A 105 17.29 -13.46 5.96
N ASP A 106 17.22 -14.06 7.14
CA ASP A 106 17.64 -15.44 7.36
C ASP A 106 16.38 -16.33 7.41
N TYR A 107 16.42 -17.44 6.69
CA TYR A 107 15.33 -18.39 6.48
C TYR A 107 15.76 -19.80 6.86
N SER A 108 14.79 -20.71 6.97
CA SER A 108 15.08 -22.13 7.17
C SER A 108 15.92 -22.72 6.03
N GLY A 109 15.70 -22.28 4.79
CA GLY A 109 16.40 -22.77 3.61
C GLY A 109 17.72 -22.06 3.27
N GLY A 110 18.09 -20.99 3.99
CA GLY A 110 19.28 -20.18 3.67
C GLY A 110 19.18 -18.74 4.16
N SER A 111 19.96 -17.83 3.57
CA SER A 111 19.89 -16.40 3.88
C SER A 111 19.96 -15.57 2.61
N VAL A 112 19.25 -14.46 2.61
CA VAL A 112 19.15 -13.57 1.46
C VAL A 112 19.74 -12.23 1.80
N VAL A 113 20.52 -11.70 0.87
CA VAL A 113 21.07 -10.35 0.96
C VAL A 113 20.81 -9.64 -0.35
N LEU A 114 20.08 -8.52 -0.26
CA LEU A 114 19.95 -7.54 -1.33
C LEU A 114 20.72 -6.30 -0.94
N ASP A 115 21.62 -5.83 -1.80
CA ASP A 115 22.21 -4.49 -1.70
C ASP A 115 21.52 -3.56 -2.70
N ALA A 116 20.51 -2.83 -2.24
CA ALA A 116 19.73 -1.95 -3.10
C ALA A 116 20.51 -0.70 -3.57
N THR A 117 21.70 -0.41 -3.01
CA THR A 117 22.57 0.67 -3.52
C THR A 117 23.19 0.31 -4.86
N LYS A 118 23.34 -0.99 -5.13
CA LYS A 118 24.00 -1.55 -6.32
C LYS A 118 23.04 -2.05 -7.39
N LEU A 119 21.73 -1.83 -7.20
CA LEU A 119 20.69 -2.36 -8.08
C LEU A 119 20.93 -2.01 -9.55
N GLY A 120 21.40 -0.79 -9.83
CA GLY A 120 21.68 -0.31 -11.19
C GLY A 120 23.08 -0.59 -11.73
N SER A 121 24.01 -1.12 -10.93
CA SER A 121 25.43 -1.26 -11.32
C SER A 121 25.92 -2.70 -11.36
N GLU A 122 25.54 -3.53 -10.39
CA GLU A 122 26.07 -4.90 -10.29
C GLU A 122 25.00 -5.97 -10.56
N GLY A 123 23.71 -5.60 -10.53
CA GLY A 123 22.61 -6.56 -10.37
C GLY A 123 22.77 -7.27 -9.02
N GLY A 124 21.76 -7.23 -8.15
CA GLY A 124 21.92 -7.95 -6.88
C GLY A 124 21.99 -9.45 -7.14
N ARG A 125 22.86 -10.14 -6.40
CA ARG A 125 23.06 -11.58 -6.55
C ARG A 125 22.20 -12.31 -5.54
N ALA A 126 21.27 -13.12 -6.03
CA ALA A 126 20.54 -14.06 -5.20
C ALA A 126 21.49 -15.23 -4.83
N LEU A 127 21.75 -15.44 -3.53
CA LEU A 127 22.54 -16.58 -3.04
C LEU A 127 21.63 -17.81 -2.95
N SER A 128 22.06 -18.91 -3.58
CA SER A 128 21.43 -20.24 -3.68
C SER A 128 20.27 -20.56 -2.71
N TYR A 129 19.14 -21.02 -3.27
CA TYR A 129 17.90 -21.28 -2.53
C TYR A 129 17.46 -22.74 -2.61
N ARG A 130 16.84 -23.19 -1.51
CA ARG A 130 15.70 -24.12 -1.55
C ARG A 130 14.56 -23.45 -0.80
N ASP A 131 13.40 -23.37 -1.45
CA ASP A 131 12.18 -22.83 -0.82
C ASP A 131 11.70 -23.84 0.23
N ALA A 132 11.88 -23.54 1.51
CA ALA A 132 11.46 -24.44 2.59
C ALA A 132 10.01 -24.21 3.04
N ASN A 133 9.47 -23.02 2.78
CA ASN A 133 8.11 -22.61 3.12
C ASN A 133 7.64 -21.48 2.18
N LEU A 134 6.36 -21.08 2.31
CA LEU A 134 5.77 -20.02 1.48
C LEU A 134 6.41 -18.63 1.62
N GLU A 135 6.89 -18.24 2.81
CA GLU A 135 7.56 -16.96 3.02
C GLU A 135 8.89 -16.90 2.24
N ASP A 136 9.66 -17.98 2.27
CA ASP A 136 10.92 -18.12 1.51
C ASP A 136 10.65 -17.95 0.00
N ALA A 137 9.62 -18.65 -0.53
CA ALA A 137 9.25 -18.59 -1.94
C ALA A 137 8.80 -17.18 -2.37
N VAL A 138 7.97 -16.51 -1.56
CA VAL A 138 7.51 -15.14 -1.81
C VAL A 138 8.69 -14.17 -1.86
N ILE A 139 9.61 -14.22 -0.91
CA ILE A 139 10.72 -13.27 -0.88
C ILE A 139 11.71 -13.55 -2.01
N ARG A 140 12.02 -14.82 -2.29
CA ARG A 140 12.86 -15.18 -3.43
C ARG A 140 12.28 -14.65 -4.74
N LEU A 141 10.99 -14.92 -5.01
CA LEU A 141 10.37 -14.50 -6.26
C LEU A 141 10.30 -12.96 -6.37
N ALA A 142 9.96 -12.27 -5.27
CA ALA A 142 9.97 -10.81 -5.26
C ALA A 142 11.36 -10.21 -5.58
N LEU A 143 12.44 -10.88 -5.16
CA LEU A 143 13.79 -10.47 -5.51
C LEU A 143 14.11 -10.75 -6.98
N ASP A 144 13.74 -11.92 -7.49
CA ASP A 144 13.90 -12.27 -8.90
C ASP A 144 13.20 -11.21 -9.79
N ASP A 145 11.98 -10.80 -9.44
CA ASP A 145 11.23 -9.75 -10.16
C ASP A 145 11.90 -8.37 -10.08
N LEU A 146 12.46 -8.00 -8.93
CA LEU A 146 13.20 -6.75 -8.76
C LEU A 146 14.48 -6.73 -9.61
N TYR A 147 15.10 -7.89 -9.86
CA TYR A 147 16.28 -8.01 -10.71
C TYR A 147 15.96 -8.14 -12.19
N GLU A 148 14.81 -8.73 -12.54
CA GLU A 148 14.39 -8.84 -13.92
C GLU A 148 14.05 -7.45 -14.51
N ASP A 149 13.38 -6.59 -13.73
CA ASP A 149 13.05 -5.21 -14.14
C ASP A 149 13.72 -4.16 -13.22
N VAL A 150 15.05 -4.06 -13.36
CA VAL A 150 15.87 -3.09 -12.62
C VAL A 150 15.40 -1.65 -12.82
N GLU A 151 14.97 -1.28 -14.04
CA GLU A 151 14.53 0.09 -14.33
C GLU A 151 13.25 0.45 -13.56
N ALA A 152 12.28 -0.46 -13.49
CA ALA A 152 11.10 -0.29 -12.65
C ALA A 152 11.43 -0.36 -11.15
N ALA A 153 12.30 -1.28 -10.72
CA ALA A 153 12.72 -1.37 -9.32
C ALA A 153 13.46 -0.08 -8.87
N LEU A 154 14.22 0.58 -9.74
CA LEU A 154 14.81 1.90 -9.48
C LEU A 154 13.75 3.03 -9.35
N ARG A 155 12.52 2.82 -9.83
CA ARG A 155 11.39 3.75 -9.65
C ARG A 155 10.63 3.53 -8.34
N ILE A 156 10.89 2.45 -7.61
CA ILE A 156 10.32 2.24 -6.28
C ILE A 156 10.94 3.25 -5.31
N ARG A 157 10.10 4.03 -4.63
CA ARG A 157 10.50 5.16 -3.77
C ARG A 157 9.64 5.26 -2.53
N ARG A 158 10.17 5.93 -1.51
CA ARG A 158 9.41 6.32 -0.32
C ARG A 158 8.83 7.73 -0.50
N CYS A 159 7.57 7.93 -0.14
CA CYS A 159 6.93 9.23 -0.18
C CYS A 159 7.66 10.23 0.74
N GLU A 160 8.07 11.39 0.19
CA GLU A 160 8.72 12.47 0.97
C GLU A 160 7.76 13.24 1.90
N GLU A 161 6.46 12.90 1.93
CA GLU A 161 5.53 13.51 2.89
C GLU A 161 5.74 12.88 4.28
N PRO A 162 6.10 13.68 5.33
CA PRO A 162 6.59 13.13 6.60
C PRO A 162 5.63 12.22 7.36
N GLU A 163 4.32 12.35 7.14
CA GLU A 163 3.30 11.56 7.83
C GLU A 163 2.85 10.34 7.00
N CYS A 164 3.21 10.28 5.71
CA CYS A 164 2.77 9.24 4.80
C CYS A 164 3.76 8.08 4.74
N LEU A 165 5.04 8.34 4.43
CA LEU A 165 6.14 7.37 4.32
C LEU A 165 5.86 6.09 3.50
N ARG A 166 4.76 6.06 2.73
CA ARG A 166 4.35 4.93 1.89
C ARG A 166 5.37 4.68 0.78
N VAL A 167 5.68 3.41 0.53
CA VAL A 167 6.43 2.97 -0.64
C VAL A 167 5.51 3.00 -1.87
N PHE A 168 5.99 3.55 -2.98
CA PHE A 168 5.22 3.68 -4.21
C PHE A 168 6.13 3.50 -5.43
N LEU A 169 5.54 3.11 -6.56
CA LEU A 169 6.21 3.06 -7.86
C LEU A 169 6.05 4.41 -8.56
N ALA A 170 7.17 5.10 -8.82
CA ALA A 170 7.14 6.40 -9.47
C ALA A 170 6.83 6.29 -10.98
N GLU A 171 5.80 6.99 -11.45
CA GLU A 171 5.49 7.09 -12.88
C GLU A 171 6.52 7.98 -13.62
N ARG A 172 7.08 8.97 -12.92
CA ARG A 172 8.03 9.95 -13.48
C ARG A 172 9.34 9.93 -12.70
N LYS A 173 10.46 10.15 -13.41
CA LYS A 173 11.83 10.17 -12.82
C LYS A 173 11.99 11.11 -11.62
N ASN A 174 11.25 12.22 -11.57
CA ASN A 174 11.34 13.22 -10.50
C ASN A 174 10.14 13.20 -9.55
N GLN A 175 9.31 12.15 -9.57
CA GLN A 175 8.20 12.02 -8.64
C GLN A 175 8.72 11.72 -7.23
N LYS A 176 8.38 12.60 -6.29
CA LYS A 176 8.79 12.56 -4.87
C LYS A 176 7.69 12.09 -3.93
N PHE A 177 6.45 12.13 -4.39
CA PHE A 177 5.26 11.84 -3.59
C PHE A 177 4.44 10.75 -4.26
N CYS A 178 3.84 9.88 -3.44
CA CYS A 178 3.01 8.78 -3.91
C CYS A 178 1.72 9.24 -4.64
N GLY A 179 1.36 10.52 -4.54
CA GLY A 179 0.24 11.08 -5.27
C GLY A 179 0.04 12.58 -5.03
N HIS A 180 -0.93 13.14 -5.75
CA HIS A 180 -1.26 14.58 -5.74
C HIS A 180 -1.63 15.09 -4.35
N ARG A 181 -2.33 14.28 -3.53
CA ARG A 181 -2.72 14.66 -2.16
C ARG A 181 -1.51 14.97 -1.27
N CYS A 182 -0.50 14.10 -1.28
CA CYS A 182 0.73 14.29 -0.50
C CYS A 182 1.54 15.49 -1.03
N ALA A 183 1.66 15.62 -2.35
CA ALA A 183 2.32 16.76 -2.98
C ALA A 183 1.68 18.10 -2.55
N ASN A 184 0.35 18.20 -2.59
CA ASN A 184 -0.38 19.41 -2.19
C ASN A 184 -0.28 19.70 -0.70
N LYS A 185 -0.26 18.67 0.15
CA LYS A 185 -0.09 18.83 1.60
C LYS A 185 1.27 19.47 1.91
N VAL A 186 2.34 18.98 1.28
CA VAL A 186 3.69 19.57 1.42
C VAL A 186 3.74 20.97 0.83
N ALA A 187 3.26 21.17 -0.40
CA ALA A 187 3.24 22.48 -1.05
C ALA A 187 2.49 23.52 -0.22
N SER A 188 1.33 23.16 0.34
CA SER A 188 0.53 24.02 1.23
C SER A 188 1.30 24.36 2.51
N ARG A 189 1.98 23.40 3.12
CA ARG A 189 2.81 23.60 4.34
C ARG A 189 3.95 24.59 4.04
N VAL A 190 4.69 24.37 2.95
CA VAL A 190 5.79 25.24 2.51
C VAL A 190 5.27 26.66 2.23
N TYR A 191 4.15 26.79 1.51
CA TYR A 191 3.53 28.07 1.21
C TYR A 191 3.14 28.85 2.48
N ARG A 192 2.44 28.19 3.43
CA ARG A 192 2.04 28.80 4.70
C ARG A 192 3.23 29.24 5.54
N ASN A 193 4.30 28.45 5.56
CA ASN A 193 5.52 28.78 6.30
C ASN A 193 6.23 30.00 5.68
N ARG A 194 6.37 30.03 4.35
CA ARG A 194 6.99 31.15 3.63
C ARG A 194 6.22 32.46 3.81
N HIS A 195 4.89 32.41 3.79
CA HIS A 195 4.03 33.60 3.87
C HIS A 195 3.46 33.83 5.28
N ARG A 196 4.09 33.26 6.31
CA ARG A 196 3.58 33.36 7.69
C ARG A 196 3.43 34.82 8.16
N LYS A 197 4.44 35.66 7.88
CA LYS A 197 4.45 37.09 8.25
C LYS A 197 3.38 37.87 7.49
N GLU A 198 3.38 37.77 6.17
CA GLU A 198 2.40 38.47 5.32
C GLU A 198 0.96 38.05 5.64
N ARG A 199 0.70 36.77 5.91
CA ARG A 199 -0.63 36.35 6.36
C ARG A 199 -1.01 36.95 7.70
N ALA A 200 -0.08 36.99 8.66
CA ALA A 200 -0.33 37.60 9.96
C ALA A 200 -0.60 39.11 9.83
N GLU A 201 0.11 39.81 8.96
CA GLU A 201 -0.13 41.23 8.64
C GLU A 201 -1.48 41.45 7.97
N ARG A 202 -1.83 40.65 6.95
CA ARG A 202 -3.15 40.68 6.30
C ARG A 202 -4.27 40.38 7.29
N GLU A 203 -4.05 39.45 8.22
CA GLU A 203 -5.03 39.09 9.25
C GLU A 203 -5.21 40.22 10.28
N ARG A 204 -4.11 40.84 10.73
CA ARG A 204 -4.14 42.05 11.57
C ARG A 204 -4.88 43.19 10.87
N ALA A 205 -4.55 43.50 9.61
CA ALA A 205 -5.22 44.54 8.85
C ALA A 205 -6.73 44.27 8.68
N ARG A 206 -7.13 43.01 8.47
CA ARG A 206 -8.55 42.60 8.44
C ARG A 206 -9.23 42.74 9.80
N TYR A 207 -8.52 42.43 10.87
CA TYR A 207 -9.04 42.60 12.22
C TYR A 207 -9.22 44.09 12.56
N GLU A 208 -8.22 44.92 12.31
CA GLU A 208 -8.29 46.38 12.48
C GLU A 208 -9.44 47.00 11.68
N ARG A 209 -9.63 46.58 10.41
CA ARG A 209 -10.77 47.00 9.59
C ARG A 209 -12.11 46.64 10.26
N ARG A 210 -12.26 45.39 10.71
CA ARG A 210 -13.48 44.93 11.40
C ARG A 210 -13.73 45.65 12.72
N VAL A 211 -12.68 45.97 13.48
CA VAL A 211 -12.80 46.75 14.72
C VAL A 211 -13.26 48.16 14.39
N ARG A 212 -12.61 48.84 13.44
CA ARG A 212 -12.97 50.19 13.01
C ARG A 212 -14.41 50.27 12.51
N GLU A 213 -14.84 49.28 11.73
CA GLU A 213 -16.23 49.16 11.25
C GLU A 213 -17.23 48.98 12.39
N ARG A 214 -16.86 48.32 13.50
CA ARG A 214 -17.73 48.10 14.68
C ARG A 214 -17.73 49.27 15.66
N THR A 215 -16.60 49.93 15.86
CA THR A 215 -16.46 51.07 16.79
C THR A 215 -16.73 52.41 16.12
N ALA A 216 -17.06 52.43 14.83
CA ALA A 216 -17.46 53.65 14.14
C ALA A 216 -18.72 54.24 14.82
N PRO A 217 -18.75 55.56 15.08
CA PRO A 217 -19.79 56.21 15.88
C PRO A 217 -21.23 56.10 15.33
N ASN A 218 -21.41 55.59 14.11
CA ASN A 218 -22.70 55.44 13.43
C ASN A 218 -23.20 53.99 13.32
N VAL A 219 -22.58 53.02 14.00
CA VAL A 219 -23.07 51.64 13.97
C VAL A 219 -24.31 51.52 14.85
N LYS A 220 -25.49 51.62 14.22
CA LYS A 220 -26.77 51.31 14.88
C LYS A 220 -26.78 49.84 15.28
N VAL A 221 -26.45 49.55 16.52
CA VAL A 221 -26.66 48.21 17.09
C VAL A 221 -28.17 48.00 17.18
N ALA A 222 -28.72 47.24 16.24
CA ALA A 222 -30.11 46.84 16.29
C ALA A 222 -30.32 46.05 17.59
N ARG A 223 -30.96 46.67 18.59
CA ARG A 223 -31.43 45.98 19.79
C ARG A 223 -32.48 44.97 19.33
N TRP A 224 -32.10 43.69 19.29
CA TRP A 224 -33.08 42.64 19.15
C TRP A 224 -34.06 42.75 20.32
N PRO A 225 -35.37 42.90 20.07
CA PRO A 225 -36.34 42.91 21.14
C PRO A 225 -36.21 41.59 21.89
N ARG A 226 -35.91 41.64 23.19
CA ARG A 226 -35.99 40.46 24.05
C ARG A 226 -37.40 39.92 23.90
N ALA A 227 -37.54 38.77 23.25
CA ALA A 227 -38.80 38.06 23.19
C ALA A 227 -39.29 37.92 24.63
N ARG A 228 -40.43 38.55 24.93
CA ARG A 228 -41.09 38.35 26.21
C ARG A 228 -41.40 36.86 26.29
N LEU A 229 -40.68 36.16 27.18
CA LEU A 229 -41.06 34.84 27.64
C LEU A 229 -42.50 34.96 28.12
N LYS A 230 -43.44 34.42 27.34
CA LYS A 230 -44.84 34.28 27.76
C LYS A 230 -44.87 33.12 28.75
N SER A 231 -45.06 33.47 30.01
CA SER A 231 -45.56 32.60 31.09
C SER A 231 -46.99 32.16 30.81
#